data_AF-A0A355UYD9-F1
#
_entry.id   AF-A0A355UYD9-F1
#
_cell.length_a   1.000
_cell.length_b   1.000
_cell.length_c   1.000
_cell.angle_alpha   90.00
_cell.angle_beta   90.00
_cell.angle_gamma   90.00
#
_symmetry.space_group_name_H-M   'P 1'
#
loop_
_entity.id
_entity.type
_entity.pdbx_description
1 polymer ?
#
loop_
_entity_poly.entity_id
_entity_poly.type
_entity_poly.pdbx_seq_one_letter_code
_entity_poly.pdbx_strand_id
1 'polypeptide(L)'
;MKNKRINIALFTSHLEDNYAKTICKGAMIGAKETDSNLFIIPGRYFDSNYEDKERTQYQYQYDTLFSYVNSHNVDALIIMMETIGSTWSYERKTELLSRFGDLPVINIGPDIDDYCCV
;
A
#
# COMPACT_ATOMS: atom_id res chain seq x y z
N MET A 1 -2.77 -13.47 -29.19
CA MET A 1 -1.95 -13.41 -27.96
C MET A 1 -2.87 -13.05 -26.81
N LYS A 2 -2.95 -13.85 -25.74
CA LYS A 2 -3.67 -13.41 -24.52
C LYS A 2 -2.88 -12.24 -23.94
N ASN A 3 -3.52 -11.09 -23.68
CA ASN A 3 -2.88 -10.03 -22.92
C ASN A 3 -2.43 -10.59 -21.57
N LYS A 4 -1.20 -10.27 -21.15
CA LYS A 4 -0.69 -10.60 -19.82
C LYS A 4 -1.66 -10.01 -18.80
N ARG A 5 -2.03 -10.81 -17.78
CA ARG A 5 -2.80 -10.29 -16.64
C ARG A 5 -1.98 -9.22 -15.93
N ILE A 6 -2.65 -8.14 -15.54
CA ILE A 6 -2.02 -7.05 -14.78
C ILE A 6 -1.80 -7.52 -13.35
N ASN A 7 -0.60 -7.31 -12.82
CA ASN A 7 -0.22 -7.58 -11.44
C ASN A 7 -0.42 -6.32 -10.59
N ILE A 8 -1.34 -6.35 -9.63
CA ILE A 8 -1.68 -5.20 -8.78
C ILE A 8 -1.33 -5.55 -7.34
N ALA A 9 -0.53 -4.71 -6.67
CA ALA A 9 -0.36 -4.78 -5.22
C ALA A 9 -1.36 -3.87 -4.50
N LEU A 10 -1.85 -4.31 -3.34
CA LEU A 10 -2.59 -3.50 -2.39
C LEU A 10 -1.86 -3.50 -1.05
N PHE A 11 -1.34 -2.34 -0.65
CA PHE A 11 -0.83 -2.14 0.70
C PHE A 11 -1.97 -1.80 1.64
N THR A 12 -2.12 -2.61 2.68
CA THR A 12 -3.15 -2.43 3.70
C THR A 12 -2.56 -2.60 5.09
N SER A 13 -3.31 -2.16 6.10
CA SER A 13 -2.92 -2.26 7.50
C SER A 13 -3.21 -3.66 8.06
N HIS A 14 -4.17 -3.73 8.97
CA HIS A 14 -4.65 -4.91 9.67
C HIS A 14 -5.86 -5.49 8.96
N LEU A 15 -5.85 -6.80 8.67
CA LEU A 15 -6.97 -7.44 8.00
C LEU A 15 -8.21 -7.59 8.89
N GLU A 16 -8.07 -7.39 10.21
CA GLU A 16 -9.19 -7.33 11.15
C GLU A 16 -9.97 -6.01 11.11
N ASP A 17 -9.36 -4.93 10.63
CA ASP A 17 -9.99 -3.61 10.56
C ASP A 17 -11.11 -3.57 9.50
N ASN A 18 -12.26 -2.99 9.87
CA ASN A 18 -13.44 -2.99 8.98
C ASN A 18 -13.24 -2.13 7.74
N TYR A 19 -12.47 -1.04 7.85
CA TYR A 19 -12.16 -0.19 6.71
C TYR A 19 -11.21 -0.93 5.75
N ALA A 20 -10.11 -1.51 6.25
CA ALA A 20 -9.21 -2.36 5.48
C ALA A 20 -9.93 -3.53 4.79
N LYS A 21 -10.84 -4.21 5.49
CA LYS A 21 -11.67 -5.29 4.90
C LYS A 21 -12.53 -4.79 3.74
N THR A 22 -13.10 -3.61 3.86
CA THR A 22 -13.98 -3.03 2.83
C THR A 22 -13.18 -2.68 1.58
N ILE A 23 -12.02 -2.05 1.75
CA ILE A 23 -11.08 -1.77 0.66
C ILE A 23 -10.60 -3.06 -0.01
N CYS A 24 -10.18 -4.06 0.76
CA CYS A 24 -9.75 -5.34 0.21
C CYS A 24 -10.84 -6.02 -0.62
N LYS A 25 -12.10 -6.02 -0.14
CA LYS A 25 -13.23 -6.58 -0.89
C LYS A 25 -13.48 -5.83 -2.21
N GLY A 26 -13.44 -4.50 -2.19
CA GLY A 26 -13.56 -3.68 -3.39
C GLY A 26 -12.46 -4.00 -4.41
N ALA A 27 -11.21 -4.06 -3.95
CA ALA A 27 -10.06 -4.43 -4.80
C ALA A 27 -10.21 -5.86 -5.38
N MET A 28 -10.70 -6.83 -4.59
CA MET A 28 -10.96 -8.19 -5.07
C MET A 28 -12.02 -8.24 -6.17
N ILE A 29 -13.09 -7.44 -6.04
CA ILE A 29 -14.13 -7.32 -7.07
C ILE A 29 -13.53 -6.72 -8.35
N GLY A 30 -12.83 -5.59 -8.24
CA GLY A 30 -12.20 -4.94 -9.40
C GLY A 30 -11.16 -5.82 -10.10
N ALA A 31 -10.34 -6.56 -9.34
CA ALA A 31 -9.39 -7.51 -9.90
C ALA A 31 -10.08 -8.64 -10.67
N LYS A 32 -11.22 -9.15 -10.16
CA LYS A 32 -12.02 -10.17 -10.84
C LYS A 32 -12.64 -9.63 -12.13
N GLU A 33 -13.18 -8.42 -12.11
CA GLU A 33 -13.80 -7.78 -13.28
C GLU A 33 -12.80 -7.48 -14.40
N THR A 34 -11.55 -7.18 -14.04
CA THR A 34 -10.47 -6.85 -14.98
C THR A 34 -9.57 -8.03 -15.38
N ASP A 35 -9.83 -9.24 -14.86
CA ASP A 35 -8.96 -10.42 -14.99
C ASP A 35 -7.50 -10.15 -14.54
N SER A 36 -7.32 -9.37 -13.48
CA SER A 36 -6.02 -9.00 -12.91
C SER A 36 -5.61 -9.93 -11.76
N ASN A 37 -4.30 -10.04 -11.52
CA ASN A 37 -3.76 -10.65 -10.31
C ASN A 37 -3.71 -9.59 -9.20
N LEU A 38 -4.23 -9.90 -8.01
CA LEU A 38 -4.19 -9.01 -6.85
C LEU A 38 -3.34 -9.62 -5.73
N PHE A 39 -2.35 -8.87 -5.27
CA PHE A 39 -1.51 -9.20 -4.12
C PHE A 39 -1.87 -8.27 -2.96
N ILE A 40 -2.61 -8.78 -1.97
CA ILE A 40 -2.92 -8.04 -0.75
C ILE A 40 -1.76 -8.21 0.22
N ILE A 41 -1.13 -7.09 0.59
CA ILE A 41 0.08 -7.05 1.41
C ILE A 41 -0.25 -6.34 2.72
N PRO A 42 -0.58 -7.09 3.78
CA PRO A 42 -0.84 -6.54 5.10
C PRO A 42 0.49 -6.24 5.80
N GLY A 43 0.78 -4.96 6.01
CA GLY A 43 2.00 -4.54 6.70
C GLY A 43 1.72 -3.64 7.91
N ARG A 44 0.49 -3.64 8.45
CA ARG A 44 0.14 -2.88 9.66
C ARG A 44 0.39 -1.37 9.48
N TYR A 45 1.44 -0.85 10.10
CA TYR A 45 1.80 0.57 10.10
C TYR A 45 3.28 0.65 9.77
N PHE A 46 3.63 1.58 8.89
CA PHE A 46 5.02 1.89 8.65
C PHE A 46 5.62 2.58 9.88
N ASP A 47 6.69 2.00 10.42
CA ASP A 47 7.57 2.53 11.48
C ASP A 47 6.89 3.58 12.39
N SER A 48 5.87 3.13 13.13
CA SER A 48 5.10 4.02 13.98
C SER A 48 5.95 4.42 15.19
N ASN A 49 6.48 5.64 15.15
CA ASN A 49 7.20 6.29 16.25
C ASN A 49 6.26 6.56 17.44
N TYR A 50 5.80 5.50 18.12
CA TYR A 50 5.15 5.64 19.41
C TYR A 50 6.19 5.90 20.50
N GLU A 51 5.84 6.67 21.51
CA GLU A 51 6.72 7.05 22.62
C GLU A 51 7.28 5.83 23.38
N ASP A 52 6.59 4.69 23.33
CA ASP A 52 7.03 3.43 23.92
C ASP A 52 8.03 2.69 23.00
N LYS A 53 9.31 3.03 23.14
CA LYS A 53 10.41 2.45 22.38
C LYS A 53 10.58 0.95 22.60
N GLU A 54 10.22 0.42 23.77
CA GLU A 54 10.32 -1.03 24.03
C GLU A 54 9.32 -1.83 23.20
N ARG A 55 8.12 -1.28 22.99
CA ARG A 55 7.08 -1.91 22.16
C ARG A 55 7.24 -1.69 20.66
N THR A 56 8.00 -0.67 20.26
CA THR A 56 8.17 -0.28 18.84
C THR A 56 9.50 -0.72 18.23
N GLN A 57 10.47 -1.17 19.04
CA GLN A 57 11.84 -1.48 18.60
C GLN A 57 11.95 -2.44 17.40
N TYR A 58 10.96 -3.30 17.14
CA TYR A 58 10.96 -4.26 16.02
C TYR A 58 9.93 -3.94 14.93
N GLN A 59 9.24 -2.80 14.99
CA GLN A 59 8.19 -2.48 14.03
C GLN A 59 8.73 -2.18 12.63
N TYR A 60 10.01 -1.82 12.50
CA TYR A 60 10.70 -1.75 11.20
C TYR A 60 10.55 -3.03 10.36
N GLN A 61 10.30 -4.19 11.00
CA GLN A 61 10.10 -5.45 10.28
C GLN A 61 8.84 -5.43 9.41
N TYR A 62 7.85 -4.61 9.75
CA TYR A 62 6.62 -4.46 8.99
C TYR A 62 6.88 -3.93 7.57
N ASP A 63 7.93 -3.12 7.41
CA ASP A 63 8.34 -2.55 6.12
C ASP A 63 8.88 -3.62 5.16
N THR A 64 9.29 -4.78 5.68
CA THR A 64 9.92 -5.86 4.90
C THR A 64 9.00 -6.32 3.77
N LEU A 65 7.71 -6.52 4.04
CA LEU A 65 6.77 -6.97 3.02
C LEU A 65 6.57 -5.93 1.93
N PHE A 66 6.52 -4.64 2.31
CA PHE A 66 6.40 -3.55 1.36
C PHE A 66 7.63 -3.41 0.47
N SER A 67 8.83 -3.72 0.98
CA SER A 67 10.07 -3.66 0.22
C SER A 67 10.15 -4.65 -0.95
N TYR A 68 9.33 -5.72 -0.94
CA TYR A 68 9.30 -6.66 -2.05
C TYR A 68 8.58 -6.11 -3.28
N VAL A 69 7.76 -5.08 -3.16
CA VAL A 69 6.99 -4.54 -4.30
C VAL A 69 7.80 -3.53 -5.09
N ASN A 70 7.90 -3.75 -6.40
CA ASN A 70 8.53 -2.83 -7.33
C ASN A 70 8.05 -3.09 -8.77
N SER A 71 8.44 -2.21 -9.71
CA SER A 71 8.03 -2.27 -11.11
C SER A 71 8.42 -3.54 -11.87
N HIS A 72 9.31 -4.39 -11.33
CA HIS A 72 9.66 -5.67 -11.96
C HIS A 72 8.65 -6.78 -11.65
N ASN A 73 7.86 -6.67 -10.57
CA ASN A 73 6.93 -7.72 -10.13
C ASN A 73 5.46 -7.30 -10.09
N VAL A 74 5.19 -6.00 -10.02
CA VAL A 74 3.85 -5.44 -10.17
C VAL A 74 3.79 -4.40 -11.27
N ASP A 75 2.62 -4.29 -11.87
CA ASP A 75 2.31 -3.33 -12.93
C ASP A 75 1.60 -2.07 -12.35
N ALA A 76 1.01 -2.16 -11.14
CA ALA A 76 0.44 -1.03 -10.39
C ALA A 76 0.40 -1.27 -8.87
N LEU A 77 0.35 -0.19 -8.09
CA LEU A 77 0.21 -0.20 -6.63
C LEU A 77 -1.04 0.59 -6.21
N ILE A 78 -1.83 0.00 -5.33
CA ILE A 78 -2.86 0.68 -4.54
C ILE A 78 -2.35 0.78 -3.10
N ILE A 79 -2.38 1.97 -2.51
CA ILE A 79 -1.81 2.21 -1.18
C ILE A 79 -2.80 2.93 -0.28
N MET A 80 -3.07 2.38 0.91
CA MET A 80 -3.89 3.02 1.94
C MET A 80 -3.05 3.98 2.80
N MET A 81 -2.47 5.04 2.21
CA MET A 81 -1.42 5.85 2.85
C MET A 81 -1.83 6.41 4.21
N GLU A 82 -3.04 6.95 4.33
CA GLU A 82 -3.50 7.51 5.62
C GLU A 82 -3.72 6.46 6.69
N THR A 83 -3.89 5.19 6.31
CA THR A 83 -4.02 4.12 7.28
C THR A 83 -2.64 3.63 7.73
N ILE A 84 -1.80 3.25 6.78
CA ILE A 84 -0.50 2.63 7.07
C ILE A 84 0.58 3.64 7.47
N GLY A 85 0.49 4.89 7.01
CA GLY A 85 1.40 5.99 7.31
C GLY A 85 0.74 7.10 8.15
N SER A 86 -0.28 6.78 8.94
CA SER A 86 -1.08 7.75 9.72
C SER A 86 -0.26 8.66 10.63
N THR A 87 0.89 8.19 11.11
CA THR A 87 1.78 8.94 12.02
C THR A 87 2.93 9.64 11.30
N TRP A 88 3.06 9.45 9.99
CA TRP A 88 4.14 10.02 9.20
C TRP A 88 3.85 11.45 8.80
N SER A 89 4.92 12.25 8.73
CA SER A 89 4.84 13.58 8.14
C SER A 89 4.53 13.49 6.65
N TYR A 90 4.06 14.58 6.08
CA TYR A 90 3.79 14.68 4.64
C TYR A 90 5.03 14.36 3.81
N GLU A 91 6.20 14.87 4.22
CA GLU A 91 7.48 14.67 3.56
C GLU A 91 7.88 13.19 3.54
N ARG A 92 7.61 12.45 4.63
CA ARG A 92 7.92 11.01 4.67
C ARG A 92 6.96 10.20 3.80
N LYS A 93 5.69 10.60 3.71
CA LYS A 93 4.71 9.98 2.79
C LYS A 93 5.13 10.18 1.33
N THR A 94 5.53 11.40 0.95
CA THR A 94 5.98 11.73 -0.41
C THR A 94 7.31 11.06 -0.75
N GLU A 95 8.27 11.01 0.20
CA GLU A 95 9.51 10.25 0.04
C GLU A 95 9.22 8.77 -0.26
N LEU A 96 8.34 8.12 0.50
CA LEU A 96 7.96 6.74 0.24
C LEU A 96 7.36 6.55 -1.15
N LEU A 97 6.43 7.42 -1.56
CA LEU A 97 5.78 7.33 -2.87
C LEU A 97 6.78 7.52 -4.01
N SER A 98 7.76 8.41 -3.85
CA SER A 98 8.81 8.67 -4.85
C SER A 98 9.67 7.43 -5.15
N ARG A 99 9.81 6.50 -4.19
CA ARG A 99 10.59 5.26 -4.34
C ARG A 99 10.01 4.30 -5.38
N PHE A 100 8.73 4.44 -5.71
CA PHE A 100 8.07 3.62 -6.72
C PHE A 100 8.35 4.10 -8.16
N GLY A 101 8.97 5.27 -8.33
CA GLY A 101 9.38 5.80 -9.64
C GLY A 101 8.19 5.87 -10.61
N ASP A 102 8.34 5.23 -11.77
CA ASP A 102 7.33 5.21 -12.83
C ASP A 102 6.18 4.22 -12.59
N LEU A 103 6.20 3.45 -11.48
CA LEU A 103 5.11 2.53 -11.16
C LEU A 103 3.83 3.34 -10.88
N PRO A 104 2.71 3.07 -11.58
CA PRO A 104 1.45 3.74 -11.29
C PRO A 104 1.01 3.46 -9.84
N VAL A 105 0.80 4.53 -9.06
CA VAL A 105 0.33 4.44 -7.68
C VAL A 105 -1.03 5.13 -7.56
N ILE A 106 -1.99 4.45 -6.92
CA ILE A 106 -3.28 4.99 -6.53
C ILE A 106 -3.32 5.04 -5.00
N ASN A 107 -3.38 6.24 -4.44
CA ASN A 107 -3.58 6.47 -3.03
C ASN A 107 -5.06 6.32 -2.66
N ILE A 108 -5.35 5.66 -1.53
CA ILE A 108 -6.68 5.69 -0.91
C ILE A 108 -6.58 6.63 0.28
N GLY A 109 -7.22 7.80 0.16
CA GLY A 109 -7.04 8.91 1.08
C GLY A 109 -7.00 10.28 0.37
N PRO A 110 -6.62 11.36 1.08
CA PRO A 110 -6.52 12.70 0.54
C PRO A 110 -5.44 12.80 -0.54
N ASP A 111 -5.52 13.88 -1.32
CA ASP A 111 -4.52 14.21 -2.33
C ASP A 111 -3.12 14.29 -1.72
N ILE A 112 -2.14 13.69 -2.41
CA ILE A 112 -0.72 13.80 -2.10
C ILE A 112 0.00 14.15 -3.41
N ASP A 113 0.35 15.43 -3.57
CA ASP A 113 1.00 15.97 -4.77
C ASP A 113 0.28 15.54 -6.06
N ASP A 114 1.01 14.96 -7.01
CA ASP A 114 0.53 14.53 -8.32
C ASP A 114 0.04 13.08 -8.35
N TYR A 115 -0.05 12.40 -7.19
CA TYR A 115 -0.52 11.01 -7.12
C TYR A 115 -2.04 10.92 -7.22
N CYS A 116 -2.52 10.02 -8.07
CA CYS A 116 -3.95 9.71 -8.18
C CYS A 116 -4.51 9.25 -6.83
N CYS A 117 -5.66 9.79 -6.41
CA CYS A 117 -6.31 9.37 -5.17
C CYS A 117 -7.81 9.07 -5.32
N VAL A 118 -8.35 8.28 -4.39
CA VAL A 118 -9.77 7.91 -4.25
C VAL A 118 -10.20 8.00 -2.79
#